data_AF-A0A7S4I2B1-F1
#
_entry.id   AF-A0A7S4I2B1-F1
#
_cell.length_a   1.000
_cell.length_b   1.000
_cell.length_c   1.000
_cell.angle_alpha   90.00
_cell.angle_beta   90.00
_cell.angle_gamma   90.00
#
_symmetry.space_group_name_H-M   'P 1'
#
loop_
_entity.id
_entity.type
_entity.pdbx_description
1 polymer ?
#
loop_
_entity_poly.entity_id
_entity_poly.type
_entity_poly.pdbx_seq_one_letter_code
_entity_poly.pdbx_strand_id
1 'polypeptide(L)'
;GNGNGNGNNKDRRSRQSDRLASERSRLLRIEPALSDLRALFDPPEDDDGNKPRPRTNFDVRSEVLDNLVVLRDDPSECGFRPYVRGNDAVEYRMAWAGSDDAVCALCSGLHNVPLARLDEVFLSAGRGGRVEVLEVIRLLGPFPNVRNTLVGTAEIEIDNGGGRGKKGLKGGGGGGIKADRLRIAYDSMIDGTGKEIPAPQGSRDGVRRVEMDVLYADEDWVVCAVPSEDEEEDDPLTGVGSRVLLFVRERDLDTQLKRLRVA
;
A
#
# COMPACT_ATOMS: atom_id res chain seq x y z
N GLY A 1 36.07 -31.37 -34.67
CA GLY A 1 36.43 -30.55 -33.51
C GLY A 1 35.30 -29.59 -33.24
N ASN A 2 34.65 -29.71 -32.08
CA ASN A 2 33.54 -28.86 -31.66
C ASN A 2 34.05 -27.87 -30.61
N GLY A 3 34.02 -26.58 -30.91
CA GLY A 3 34.41 -25.52 -29.98
C GLY A 3 33.52 -24.31 -30.16
N ASN A 4 32.34 -24.30 -29.52
CA ASN A 4 31.44 -23.14 -29.57
C ASN A 4 30.56 -23.01 -28.31
N GLY A 5 31.14 -23.07 -27.11
CA GLY A 5 30.39 -23.06 -25.84
C GLY A 5 30.83 -22.06 -24.76
N ASN A 6 31.93 -21.31 -24.94
CA ASN A 6 32.57 -20.60 -23.82
C ASN A 6 32.26 -19.10 -23.69
N GLY A 7 31.70 -18.45 -24.71
CA GLY A 7 31.35 -17.01 -24.68
C GLY A 7 30.08 -16.72 -23.87
N ASN A 8 29.01 -17.49 -24.13
CA ASN A 8 27.69 -17.27 -23.53
C ASN A 8 27.66 -17.37 -21.99
N ASN A 9 28.62 -18.07 -21.38
CA ASN A 9 28.65 -18.27 -19.93
C ASN A 9 29.34 -17.10 -19.19
N LYS A 10 30.27 -16.40 -19.84
CA LYS A 10 30.90 -15.20 -19.27
C LYS A 10 29.95 -14.00 -19.29
N ASP A 11 29.21 -13.82 -20.39
CA ASP A 11 28.22 -12.75 -20.53
C ASP A 11 27.03 -12.91 -19.58
N ARG A 12 26.63 -14.15 -19.26
CA ARG A 12 25.60 -14.42 -18.26
C ARG A 12 26.06 -14.07 -16.85
N ARG A 13 27.30 -14.43 -16.49
CA ARG A 13 27.87 -14.13 -15.17
C ARG A 13 28.09 -12.64 -14.96
N SER A 14 28.55 -11.90 -15.98
CA SER A 14 28.70 -10.44 -15.88
C SER A 14 27.36 -9.74 -15.71
N ARG A 15 26.33 -10.11 -16.49
CA ARG A 15 24.99 -9.55 -16.33
C ARG A 15 24.37 -9.85 -14.96
N GLN A 16 24.67 -11.01 -14.39
CA GLN A 16 24.22 -11.36 -13.04
C GLN A 16 24.94 -10.53 -11.97
N SER A 17 26.26 -10.35 -12.09
CA SER A 17 27.00 -9.49 -11.16
C SER A 17 26.57 -8.03 -11.25
N ASP A 18 26.31 -7.53 -12.47
CA ASP A 18 25.86 -6.16 -12.68
C ASP A 18 24.49 -5.92 -12.05
N ARG A 19 23.55 -6.87 -12.19
CA ARG A 19 22.24 -6.82 -11.53
C ARG A 19 22.36 -6.79 -10.00
N LEU A 20 23.17 -7.67 -9.42
CA LEU A 20 23.38 -7.72 -7.97
C LEU A 20 24.04 -6.43 -7.45
N ALA A 21 24.97 -5.85 -8.20
CA ALA A 21 25.60 -4.58 -7.83
C ALA A 21 24.61 -3.40 -7.90
N SER A 22 23.75 -3.36 -8.92
CA SER A 22 22.68 -2.36 -9.02
C SER A 22 21.66 -2.51 -7.90
N GLU A 23 21.22 -3.73 -7.60
CA GLU A 23 20.28 -4.02 -6.50
C GLU A 23 20.87 -3.67 -5.13
N ARG A 24 22.15 -3.99 -4.89
CA ARG A 24 22.83 -3.59 -3.66
C ARG A 24 22.94 -2.08 -3.51
N SER A 25 23.26 -1.37 -4.60
CA SER A 25 23.35 0.09 -4.59
C SER A 25 21.98 0.75 -4.36
N ARG A 26 20.91 0.11 -4.86
CA ARG A 26 19.52 0.50 -4.60
C ARG A 26 19.17 0.38 -3.12
N LEU A 27 19.39 -0.81 -2.54
CA LEU A 27 19.10 -1.07 -1.13
C LEU A 27 19.86 -0.08 -0.24
N LEU A 28 21.13 0.21 -0.52
CA LEU A 28 21.90 1.21 0.24
C LEU A 28 21.29 2.62 0.20
N ARG A 29 20.49 2.96 -0.81
CA ARG A 29 19.81 4.26 -0.92
C ARG A 29 18.52 4.30 -0.10
N ILE A 30 17.71 3.25 -0.19
CA ILE A 30 16.35 3.23 0.40
C ILE A 30 16.33 2.65 1.83
N GLU A 31 17.32 1.84 2.22
CA GLU A 31 17.36 1.20 3.53
C GLU A 31 17.30 2.18 4.70
N PRO A 32 17.97 3.36 4.67
CA PRO A 32 17.79 4.36 5.73
C PRO A 32 16.32 4.77 5.88
N ALA A 33 15.63 5.04 4.76
CA ALA A 33 14.24 5.45 4.79
C ALA A 33 13.30 4.34 5.30
N LEU A 34 13.53 3.09 4.86
CA LEU A 34 12.79 1.94 5.38
C LEU A 34 13.08 1.71 6.86
N SER A 35 14.32 1.89 7.31
CA SER A 35 14.71 1.76 8.72
C SER A 35 14.02 2.81 9.59
N ASP A 36 13.95 4.07 9.13
CA ASP A 36 13.29 5.15 9.86
C ASP A 36 11.78 4.90 9.94
N LEU A 37 11.14 4.49 8.85
CA LEU A 37 9.73 4.09 8.85
C LEU A 37 9.47 2.87 9.76
N ARG A 38 10.35 1.87 9.76
CA ARG A 38 10.26 0.73 10.70
C ARG A 38 10.33 1.22 12.15
N ALA A 39 11.29 2.09 12.48
CA ALA A 39 11.42 2.63 13.83
C ALA A 39 10.19 3.45 14.26
N LEU A 40 9.51 4.10 13.32
CA LEU A 40 8.28 4.84 13.56
C LEU A 40 7.07 3.93 13.83
N PHE A 41 6.88 2.88 13.02
CA PHE A 41 5.64 2.08 13.03
C PHE A 41 5.75 0.76 13.78
N ASP A 42 6.96 0.23 13.96
CA ASP A 42 7.25 -0.93 14.79
C ASP A 42 8.57 -0.71 15.55
N PRO A 43 8.56 0.19 16.55
CA PRO A 43 9.76 0.47 17.32
C PRO A 43 10.24 -0.81 18.02
N PRO A 44 11.56 -1.08 18.01
CA PRO A 44 12.11 -2.23 18.71
C PRO A 44 11.78 -2.14 20.20
N GLU A 45 11.49 -3.29 20.80
CA GLU A 45 11.36 -3.39 22.25
C GLU A 45 12.71 -3.06 22.90
N ASP A 46 12.69 -2.36 24.02
CA ASP A 46 13.88 -2.16 24.85
C ASP A 46 14.31 -3.48 25.52
N ASP A 47 15.47 -3.47 26.18
CA ASP A 47 16.02 -4.65 26.85
C ASP A 47 15.08 -5.24 27.92
N ASP A 48 14.10 -4.46 28.39
CA ASP A 48 13.06 -4.86 29.34
C ASP A 48 11.75 -5.33 28.65
N GLY A 49 11.72 -5.41 27.32
CA GLY A 49 10.56 -5.84 26.53
C GLY A 49 9.49 -4.75 26.37
N ASN A 50 9.78 -3.49 26.72
CA ASN A 50 8.85 -2.38 26.56
C ASN A 50 9.08 -1.66 25.23
N LYS A 51 8.00 -1.32 24.53
CA LYS A 51 8.09 -0.44 23.36
C LYS A 51 8.43 1.00 23.83
N PRO A 52 9.44 1.65 23.25
CA PRO A 52 9.84 2.99 23.66
C PRO A 52 8.69 3.98 23.44
N ARG A 53 8.55 4.94 24.36
CA ARG A 53 7.50 5.96 24.26
C ARG A 53 7.73 6.84 23.03
N PRO A 54 6.67 7.24 22.31
CA PRO A 54 6.79 8.14 21.16
C PRO A 54 7.53 9.42 21.56
N ARG A 55 8.46 9.88 20.73
CA ARG A 55 9.20 11.14 20.96
C ARG A 55 8.21 12.31 20.97
N THR A 56 8.11 13.02 22.09
CA THR A 56 7.03 14.01 22.35
C THR A 56 7.16 15.34 21.60
N ASN A 57 8.26 15.57 20.86
CA ASN A 57 8.53 16.83 20.14
C ASN A 57 8.67 16.62 18.62
N PHE A 58 8.08 15.56 18.08
CA PHE A 58 8.41 15.07 16.75
C PHE A 58 7.18 15.14 15.83
N ASP A 59 7.30 15.81 14.67
CA ASP A 59 6.25 15.81 13.65
C ASP A 59 6.36 14.52 12.82
N VAL A 60 5.69 13.47 13.31
CA VAL A 60 5.63 12.15 12.65
C VAL A 60 5.21 12.28 11.19
N ARG A 61 4.35 13.25 10.86
CA ARG A 61 3.89 13.45 9.47
C ARG A 61 5.07 13.83 8.57
N SER A 62 5.86 14.83 8.95
CA SER A 62 6.97 15.29 8.13
C SER A 62 8.00 14.19 7.88
N GLU A 63 8.37 13.41 8.91
CA GLU A 63 9.34 12.31 8.74
C GLU A 63 8.78 11.18 7.87
N VAL A 64 7.49 10.86 7.99
CA VAL A 64 6.86 9.90 7.08
C VAL A 64 6.98 10.41 5.63
N LEU A 65 6.58 11.66 5.36
CA LEU A 65 6.61 12.20 4.00
C LEU A 65 8.03 12.29 3.43
N ASP A 66 9.01 12.73 4.22
CA ASP A 66 10.41 12.80 3.81
C ASP A 66 10.95 11.42 3.39
N ASN A 67 10.62 10.37 4.16
CA ASN A 67 11.00 9.00 3.82
C ASN A 67 10.26 8.48 2.59
N LEU A 68 8.97 8.78 2.45
CA LEU A 68 8.18 8.38 1.29
C LEU A 68 8.68 9.02 -0.01
N VAL A 69 9.22 10.25 0.03
CA VAL A 69 9.86 10.90 -1.14
C VAL A 69 11.06 10.08 -1.60
N VAL A 70 11.90 9.61 -0.68
CA VAL A 70 13.06 8.75 -1.00
C VAL A 70 12.62 7.44 -1.65
N LEU A 71 11.54 6.83 -1.16
CA LEU A 71 11.00 5.58 -1.70
C LEU A 71 10.38 5.76 -3.09
N ARG A 72 9.61 6.83 -3.30
CA ARG A 72 8.99 7.14 -4.60
C ARG A 72 10.04 7.37 -5.69
N ASP A 73 11.13 8.05 -5.35
CA ASP A 73 12.19 8.39 -6.31
C ASP A 73 13.14 7.20 -6.59
N ASP A 74 12.83 6.00 -6.07
CA ASP A 74 13.56 4.78 -6.38
C ASP A 74 13.35 4.38 -7.86
N PRO A 75 14.42 4.31 -8.68
CA PRO A 75 14.30 4.11 -10.12
C PRO A 75 13.98 2.67 -10.54
N SER A 76 13.71 1.75 -9.60
CA SER A 76 13.40 0.37 -9.93
C SER A 76 11.92 0.20 -10.29
N GLU A 77 11.57 -0.87 -11.01
CA GLU A 77 10.17 -1.23 -11.30
C GLU A 77 9.49 -1.72 -10.00
N CYS A 78 9.30 -0.81 -9.04
CA CYS A 78 8.54 -0.99 -7.82
C CYS A 78 7.05 -1.01 -8.18
N GLY A 79 6.53 -2.18 -8.50
CA GLY A 79 5.13 -2.37 -8.83
C GLY A 79 4.45 -3.26 -7.82
N PHE A 80 3.19 -2.95 -7.48
CA PHE A 80 2.37 -3.84 -6.64
C PHE A 80 1.92 -5.12 -7.39
N ARG A 81 2.20 -5.18 -8.69
CA ARG A 81 1.80 -6.25 -9.61
C ARG A 81 2.23 -7.66 -9.21
N PRO A 82 3.46 -7.93 -8.73
CA PRO A 82 3.85 -9.27 -8.31
C PRO A 82 2.98 -9.80 -7.16
N TYR A 83 2.53 -8.92 -6.27
CA TYR A 83 1.71 -9.28 -5.11
C TYR A 83 0.24 -9.50 -5.49
N VAL A 84 -0.30 -8.67 -6.39
CA VAL A 84 -1.66 -8.86 -6.94
C VAL A 84 -1.77 -10.12 -7.80
N ARG A 85 -0.68 -10.55 -8.45
CA ARG A 85 -0.64 -11.76 -9.31
C ARG A 85 0.01 -12.96 -8.63
N GLY A 86 0.40 -12.83 -7.36
CA GLY A 86 1.06 -13.88 -6.60
C GLY A 86 0.17 -15.11 -6.43
N ASN A 87 0.78 -16.25 -6.11
CA ASN A 87 0.01 -17.46 -5.79
C ASN A 87 -0.54 -17.43 -4.36
N ASP A 88 0.19 -16.81 -3.44
CA ASP A 88 -0.15 -16.69 -2.04
C ASP A 88 -0.70 -15.29 -1.75
N ALA A 89 -1.62 -15.20 -0.79
CA ALA A 89 -2.12 -13.92 -0.32
C ALA A 89 -1.03 -13.22 0.51
N VAL A 90 -0.83 -11.94 0.22
CA VAL A 90 0.04 -11.04 0.94
C VAL A 90 -0.85 -10.02 1.65
N GLU A 91 -0.75 -10.03 2.96
CA GLU A 91 -1.52 -9.25 3.92
C GLU A 91 -0.69 -8.08 4.42
N TYR A 92 -1.31 -6.91 4.49
CA TYR A 92 -0.70 -5.68 4.96
C TYR A 92 -1.65 -5.00 5.95
N ARG A 93 -1.09 -4.30 6.93
CA ARG A 93 -1.80 -3.41 7.85
C ARG A 93 -1.54 -1.97 7.46
N MET A 94 -2.57 -1.14 7.46
CA MET A 94 -2.41 0.30 7.26
C MET A 94 -1.69 0.89 8.47
N ALA A 95 -0.48 1.40 8.26
CA ALA A 95 0.32 2.01 9.31
C ALA A 95 0.12 3.52 9.40
N TRP A 96 -0.23 4.16 8.29
CA TRP A 96 -0.48 5.60 8.24
C TRP A 96 -1.40 6.00 7.10
N ALA A 97 -2.20 7.03 7.32
CA ALA A 97 -3.04 7.66 6.33
C ALA A 97 -2.94 9.19 6.46
N GLY A 98 -2.86 9.87 5.32
CA GLY A 98 -2.74 11.33 5.30
C GLY A 98 -4.03 12.06 5.63
N SER A 99 -5.19 11.45 5.38
CA SER A 99 -6.50 12.00 5.70
C SER A 99 -7.56 10.91 5.84
N ASP A 100 -8.67 11.28 6.45
CA ASP A 100 -9.86 10.46 6.52
C ASP A 100 -10.47 10.19 5.13
N ASP A 101 -10.45 11.19 4.24
CA ASP A 101 -10.96 11.06 2.87
C ASP A 101 -10.18 10.01 2.07
N ALA A 102 -8.85 9.94 2.25
CA ALA A 102 -8.03 8.91 1.63
C ALA A 102 -8.39 7.51 2.12
N VAL A 103 -8.69 7.37 3.41
CA VAL A 103 -9.19 6.11 3.97
C VAL A 103 -10.56 5.77 3.41
N CYS A 104 -11.48 6.73 3.35
CA CYS A 104 -12.81 6.56 2.77
C CYS A 104 -12.78 6.25 1.28
N ALA A 105 -11.76 6.66 0.54
CA ALA A 105 -11.59 6.29 -0.86
C ALA A 105 -11.36 4.78 -1.02
N LEU A 106 -10.64 4.14 -0.08
CA LEU A 106 -10.37 2.70 -0.08
C LEU A 106 -11.45 1.89 0.66
N CYS A 107 -11.85 2.34 1.85
CA CYS A 107 -12.69 1.65 2.83
C CYS A 107 -14.15 2.10 2.74
N SER A 108 -15.08 1.55 3.53
CA SER A 108 -16.51 1.87 3.36
C SER A 108 -16.89 3.29 3.83
N GLY A 109 -16.07 3.91 4.66
CA GLY A 109 -16.37 5.19 5.33
C GLY A 109 -17.33 5.06 6.52
N LEU A 110 -17.69 3.83 6.93
CA LEU A 110 -18.61 3.61 8.05
C LEU A 110 -18.08 4.11 9.40
N HIS A 111 -16.76 4.33 9.52
CA HIS A 111 -16.17 4.94 10.70
C HIS A 111 -16.55 6.42 10.90
N ASN A 112 -17.11 7.08 9.89
CA ASN A 112 -17.62 8.46 9.98
C ASN A 112 -19.03 8.54 10.59
N VAL A 113 -19.68 7.41 10.85
CA VAL A 113 -20.97 7.37 11.55
C VAL A 113 -20.77 7.78 13.03
N PRO A 114 -21.70 8.52 13.65
CA PRO A 114 -21.59 8.88 15.06
C PRO A 114 -21.30 7.67 15.96
N LEU A 115 -20.38 7.86 16.91
CA LEU A 115 -19.95 6.84 17.88
C LEU A 115 -19.13 5.67 17.29
N ALA A 116 -18.89 5.64 15.99
CA ALA A 116 -17.92 4.74 15.38
C ALA A 116 -16.54 5.42 15.32
N ARG A 117 -15.48 4.62 15.41
CA ARG A 117 -14.11 5.03 15.12
C ARG A 117 -13.39 3.91 14.40
N LEU A 118 -12.61 4.26 13.40
CA LEU A 118 -11.72 3.30 12.76
C LEU A 118 -10.61 2.93 13.76
N ASP A 119 -10.40 1.63 13.94
CA ASP A 119 -9.34 1.09 14.80
C ASP A 119 -8.16 0.65 13.93
N GLU A 120 -8.42 -0.23 12.96
CA GLU A 120 -7.40 -0.79 12.06
C GLU A 120 -7.97 -1.05 10.66
N VAL A 121 -7.09 -1.02 9.66
CA VAL A 121 -7.38 -1.44 8.27
C VAL A 121 -6.33 -2.44 7.82
N PHE A 122 -6.77 -3.54 7.23
CA PHE A 122 -5.90 -4.53 6.60
C PHE A 122 -6.23 -4.66 5.11
N LEU A 123 -5.22 -4.90 4.31
CA LEU A 123 -5.29 -5.13 2.87
C LEU A 123 -4.65 -6.48 2.56
N SER A 124 -5.40 -7.39 1.96
CA SER A 124 -4.89 -8.66 1.46
C SER A 124 -4.97 -8.66 -0.06
N ALA A 125 -3.85 -8.92 -0.73
CA ALA A 125 -3.78 -9.07 -2.19
C ALA A 125 -3.24 -10.46 -2.53
N GLY A 126 -3.91 -11.18 -3.42
CA GLY A 126 -3.55 -12.57 -3.71
C GLY A 126 -4.01 -13.08 -5.06
N ARG A 127 -4.02 -14.41 -5.18
CA ARG A 127 -4.17 -15.13 -6.45
C ARG A 127 -5.34 -14.65 -7.31
N GLY A 128 -5.04 -14.44 -8.59
CA GLY A 128 -6.03 -14.04 -9.58
C GLY A 128 -6.48 -12.58 -9.44
N GLY A 129 -5.71 -11.76 -8.73
CA GLY A 129 -6.08 -10.38 -8.43
C GLY A 129 -7.11 -10.26 -7.32
N ARG A 130 -7.40 -11.32 -6.56
CA ARG A 130 -8.31 -11.22 -5.41
C ARG A 130 -7.75 -10.21 -4.41
N VAL A 131 -8.60 -9.28 -3.98
CA VAL A 131 -8.27 -8.29 -2.96
C VAL A 131 -9.34 -8.30 -1.89
N GLU A 132 -8.90 -8.18 -0.64
CA GLU A 132 -9.77 -8.05 0.52
C GLU A 132 -9.29 -6.85 1.33
N VAL A 133 -10.20 -5.95 1.67
CA VAL A 133 -9.94 -4.84 2.60
C VAL A 133 -10.77 -5.07 3.83
N LEU A 134 -10.10 -5.30 4.96
CA LEU A 134 -10.75 -5.47 6.25
C LEU A 134 -10.68 -4.13 6.98
N GLU A 135 -11.82 -3.62 7.42
CA GLU A 135 -11.89 -2.46 8.31
C GLU A 135 -12.41 -2.92 9.66
N VAL A 136 -11.70 -2.55 10.72
CA VAL A 136 -12.10 -2.79 12.10
C VAL A 136 -12.58 -1.48 12.69
N ILE A 137 -13.85 -1.44 13.07
CA ILE A 137 -14.53 -0.28 13.61
C ILE A 137 -14.84 -0.52 15.08
N ARG A 138 -14.31 0.35 15.93
CA ARG A 138 -14.63 0.40 17.35
C ARG A 138 -15.86 1.26 17.57
N LEU A 139 -16.87 0.70 18.23
CA LEU A 139 -18.04 1.45 18.68
C LEU A 139 -17.80 1.99 20.10
N LEU A 140 -18.12 3.26 20.34
CA LEU A 140 -18.03 3.84 21.68
C LEU A 140 -19.06 3.17 22.61
N GLY A 141 -18.56 2.44 23.60
CA GLY A 141 -19.37 1.70 24.57
C GLY A 141 -18.78 0.31 24.85
N PRO A 142 -19.50 -0.55 25.62
CA PRO A 142 -19.06 -1.91 25.94
C PRO A 142 -19.40 -2.90 24.81
N PHE A 143 -19.26 -2.50 23.55
CA PHE A 143 -19.57 -3.33 22.39
C PHE A 143 -18.28 -3.94 21.82
N PRO A 144 -18.35 -5.16 21.25
CA PRO A 144 -17.21 -5.73 20.54
C PRO A 144 -16.88 -4.87 19.31
N ASN A 145 -15.65 -4.99 18.83
CA ASN A 145 -15.24 -4.37 17.59
C ASN A 145 -15.95 -5.04 16.41
N VAL A 146 -16.39 -4.22 15.46
CA VAL A 146 -17.10 -4.65 14.25
C VAL A 146 -16.07 -4.75 13.14
N ARG A 147 -16.04 -5.87 12.42
CA ARG A 147 -15.22 -6.02 11.21
C ARG A 147 -16.10 -6.07 9.98
N ASN A 148 -15.83 -5.19 9.02
CA ASN A 148 -16.34 -5.34 7.67
C ASN A 148 -15.21 -5.78 6.75
N THR A 149 -15.54 -6.63 5.77
CA THR A 149 -14.59 -7.10 4.76
C THR A 149 -15.13 -6.74 3.39
N LEU A 150 -14.47 -5.82 2.70
CA LEU A 150 -14.74 -5.53 1.30
C LEU A 150 -13.96 -6.53 0.44
N VAL A 151 -14.64 -7.27 -0.42
CA VAL A 151 -14.03 -8.29 -1.28
C VAL A 151 -14.15 -7.84 -2.73
N GLY A 152 -13.12 -8.12 -3.52
CA GLY A 152 -13.13 -7.75 -4.93
C GLY A 152 -11.93 -8.25 -5.72
N THR A 153 -11.72 -7.58 -6.85
CA THR A 153 -10.59 -7.84 -7.74
C THR A 153 -9.77 -6.57 -7.98
N ALA A 154 -8.46 -6.75 -8.05
CA ALA A 154 -7.45 -5.72 -8.26
C ALA A 154 -6.74 -5.94 -9.61
N GLU A 155 -6.57 -4.85 -10.36
CA GLU A 155 -5.81 -4.80 -11.60
C GLU A 155 -4.76 -3.68 -11.52
N ILE A 156 -3.58 -3.93 -12.07
CA ILE A 156 -2.52 -2.92 -12.20
C ILE A 156 -2.41 -2.49 -13.66
N GLU A 157 -2.67 -1.20 -13.91
CA GLU A 157 -2.42 -0.54 -15.18
C GLU A 157 -1.05 0.15 -15.12
N ILE A 158 -0.14 -0.29 -16.00
CA ILE A 158 1.22 0.24 -16.06
C ILE A 158 1.25 1.47 -16.97
N ASP A 159 1.71 2.60 -16.44
CA ASP A 159 1.98 3.76 -17.27
C ASP A 159 3.31 3.59 -18.01
N ASN A 160 3.21 3.15 -19.27
CA ASN A 160 4.36 2.99 -20.15
C ASN A 160 4.82 4.32 -20.79
N GLY A 161 4.30 5.48 -20.38
CA GLY A 161 4.74 6.79 -20.86
C GLY A 161 4.46 7.07 -22.34
N GLY A 162 3.60 6.28 -22.98
CA GLY A 162 3.30 6.34 -24.42
C GLY A 162 1.83 6.59 -24.79
N GLY A 163 0.94 6.71 -23.79
CA GLY A 163 -0.49 6.90 -24.02
C GLY A 163 -0.87 8.38 -24.13
N ARG A 164 -1.38 8.79 -25.30
CA ARG A 164 -2.12 10.06 -25.44
C ARG A 164 -3.37 9.99 -24.55
N GLY A 165 -3.33 10.54 -23.34
CA GLY A 165 -4.57 10.73 -22.57
C GLY A 165 -4.45 10.95 -21.07
N LYS A 166 -3.37 10.55 -20.39
CA LYS A 166 -3.18 10.85 -18.97
C LYS A 166 -1.83 11.53 -18.79
N LYS A 167 -1.83 12.76 -18.29
CA LYS A 167 -0.60 13.43 -17.83
C LYS A 167 -0.16 12.64 -16.60
N GLY A 168 1.08 12.14 -16.56
CA GLY A 168 1.61 11.59 -15.32
C GLY A 168 1.72 12.67 -14.25
N LEU A 169 1.61 12.28 -12.98
CA LEU A 169 1.77 13.10 -11.79
C LEU A 169 2.98 14.05 -11.96
N LYS A 170 2.83 15.36 -11.77
CA LYS A 170 3.98 16.28 -11.92
C LYS A 170 4.86 16.20 -10.68
N GLY A 171 6.09 15.71 -10.82
CA GLY A 171 7.11 15.88 -9.79
C GLY A 171 7.61 17.32 -9.76
N GLY A 172 8.02 17.82 -8.58
CA GLY A 172 8.58 19.16 -8.36
C GLY A 172 9.89 19.49 -9.11
N GLY A 173 10.23 18.72 -10.15
CA GLY A 173 11.44 18.84 -10.96
C GLY A 173 11.24 18.40 -12.41
N GLY A 174 10.21 18.90 -13.10
CA GLY A 174 10.09 18.87 -14.57
C GLY A 174 9.93 17.51 -15.26
N GLY A 175 10.03 16.39 -14.54
CA GLY A 175 9.73 15.04 -15.01
C GLY A 175 8.45 14.53 -14.34
N GLY A 176 7.55 13.93 -15.12
CA GLY A 176 6.38 13.25 -14.56
C GLY A 176 6.80 12.06 -13.70
N ILE A 177 6.17 11.91 -12.53
CA ILE A 177 6.25 10.74 -11.66
C ILE A 177 5.52 9.60 -12.39
N LYS A 178 6.23 8.50 -12.62
CA LYS A 178 5.63 7.26 -13.13
C LYS A 178 5.10 6.48 -11.94
N ALA A 179 3.79 6.34 -11.84
CA ALA A 179 3.14 5.49 -10.84
C ALA A 179 2.26 4.46 -11.56
N ASP A 180 2.36 3.21 -11.13
CA ASP A 180 1.43 2.17 -11.56
C ASP A 180 0.05 2.48 -10.98
N ARG A 181 -1.02 2.33 -11.77
CA ARG A 181 -2.37 2.56 -11.28
C ARG A 181 -3.02 1.25 -10.82
N LEU A 182 -3.28 1.15 -9.53
CA LEU A 182 -4.09 0.10 -8.92
C LEU A 182 -5.57 0.44 -9.07
N ARG A 183 -6.33 -0.49 -9.65
CA ARG A 183 -7.78 -0.41 -9.77
C ARG A 183 -8.40 -1.56 -9.00
N ILE A 184 -9.22 -1.27 -8.00
CA ILE A 184 -9.98 -2.25 -7.23
C ILE A 184 -11.45 -2.14 -7.60
N ALA A 185 -12.10 -3.27 -7.86
CA ALA A 185 -13.55 -3.37 -8.02
C ALA A 185 -14.10 -4.29 -6.93
N TYR A 186 -14.88 -3.74 -6.00
CA TYR A 186 -15.49 -4.52 -4.93
C TYR A 186 -16.77 -5.19 -5.41
N ASP A 187 -16.82 -6.51 -5.31
CA ASP A 187 -17.95 -7.35 -5.72
C ASP A 187 -18.93 -7.62 -4.57
N SER A 188 -18.48 -7.49 -3.33
CA SER A 188 -19.25 -7.81 -2.14
C SER A 188 -18.65 -7.17 -0.89
N MET A 189 -19.47 -7.11 0.17
CA MET A 189 -19.04 -6.73 1.51
C MET A 189 -19.60 -7.72 2.52
N ILE A 190 -18.75 -8.27 3.37
CA ILE A 190 -19.19 -9.01 4.56
C ILE A 190 -19.27 -8.00 5.69
N ASP A 191 -20.46 -7.76 6.22
CA ASP A 191 -20.66 -6.85 7.35
C ASP A 191 -20.24 -7.49 8.68
N GLY A 192 -20.18 -6.71 9.75
CA GLY A 192 -19.86 -7.23 11.09
C GLY A 192 -20.93 -8.12 11.73
N THR A 193 -21.99 -8.49 11.01
CA THR A 193 -22.88 -9.60 11.39
C THR A 193 -22.49 -10.92 10.72
N GLY A 194 -21.48 -10.89 9.85
CA GLY A 194 -21.06 -12.01 9.01
C GLY A 194 -21.92 -12.17 7.75
N LYS A 195 -22.82 -11.23 7.47
CA LYS A 195 -23.70 -11.30 6.30
C LYS A 195 -22.98 -10.71 5.08
N GLU A 196 -22.95 -11.48 4.01
CA GLU A 196 -22.47 -11.01 2.72
C GLU A 196 -23.54 -10.18 2.00
N ILE A 197 -23.13 -8.99 1.56
CA ILE A 197 -23.92 -8.03 0.80
C ILE A 197 -23.26 -7.94 -0.58
N PRO A 198 -23.81 -8.63 -1.60
CA PRO A 198 -23.25 -8.57 -2.94
C PRO A 198 -23.51 -7.19 -3.58
N ALA A 199 -22.61 -6.76 -4.45
CA ALA A 199 -22.84 -5.61 -5.30
C ALA A 199 -24.09 -5.85 -6.18
N PRO A 200 -24.87 -4.80 -6.50
CA PRO A 200 -26.07 -4.94 -7.33
C PRO A 200 -25.75 -5.58 -8.69
N GLN A 201 -26.38 -6.71 -9.00
CA GLN A 201 -26.20 -7.38 -10.29
C GLN A 201 -26.72 -6.51 -11.45
N GLY A 202 -25.91 -6.36 -12.50
CA GLY A 202 -26.33 -5.75 -13.76
C GLY A 202 -26.16 -4.23 -13.86
N SER A 203 -25.75 -3.53 -12.81
CA SER A 203 -25.36 -2.11 -12.90
C SER A 203 -23.84 -1.95 -12.84
N ARG A 204 -23.24 -1.41 -13.90
CA ARG A 204 -21.82 -0.97 -13.87
C ARG A 204 -21.57 0.12 -12.83
N ASP A 205 -22.63 0.81 -12.43
CA ASP A 205 -22.64 1.92 -11.47
C ASP A 205 -22.83 1.45 -10.01
N GLY A 206 -23.27 0.21 -9.78
CA GLY A 206 -23.45 -0.35 -8.44
C GLY A 206 -22.19 -0.99 -7.85
N VAL A 207 -21.20 -1.29 -8.70
CA VAL A 207 -19.91 -1.84 -8.28
C VAL A 207 -19.00 -0.69 -7.87
N ARG A 208 -18.63 -0.65 -6.59
CA ARG A 208 -17.69 0.35 -6.08
C ARG A 208 -16.32 0.10 -6.69
N ARG A 209 -15.78 1.12 -7.37
CA ARG A 209 -14.43 1.10 -7.92
C ARG A 209 -13.55 2.11 -7.18
N VAL A 210 -12.31 1.70 -6.92
CA VAL A 210 -11.28 2.53 -6.31
C VAL A 210 -10.10 2.57 -7.28
N GLU A 211 -9.59 3.77 -7.56
CA GLU A 211 -8.33 3.97 -8.27
C GLU A 211 -7.30 4.53 -7.29
N MET A 212 -6.09 4.00 -7.32
CA MET A 212 -4.95 4.47 -6.53
C MET A 212 -3.68 4.47 -7.38
N ASP A 213 -2.83 5.46 -7.19
CA ASP A 213 -1.49 5.49 -7.77
C ASP A 213 -0.52 4.83 -6.78
N VAL A 214 0.14 3.75 -7.20
CA VAL A 214 1.16 3.05 -6.42
C VAL A 214 2.46 3.81 -6.54
N LEU A 215 2.87 4.47 -5.47
CA LEU A 215 4.09 5.29 -5.40
C LEU A 215 5.33 4.42 -5.10
N TYR A 216 5.15 3.36 -4.34
CA TYR A 216 6.19 2.39 -3.99
C TYR A 216 5.54 1.09 -3.53
N ALA A 217 6.12 -0.05 -3.88
CA ALA A 217 5.70 -1.34 -3.36
C ALA A 217 6.85 -2.35 -3.35
N ASP A 218 7.07 -2.98 -2.20
CA ASP A 218 7.90 -4.16 -2.04
C ASP A 218 7.18 -5.23 -1.19
N GLU A 219 7.90 -6.24 -0.71
CA GLU A 219 7.31 -7.32 0.10
C GLU A 219 6.81 -6.83 1.46
N ASP A 220 7.45 -5.80 2.02
CA ASP A 220 7.21 -5.31 3.37
C ASP A 220 6.34 -4.05 3.39
N TRP A 221 6.29 -3.27 2.31
CA TRP A 221 5.73 -1.92 2.25
C TRP A 221 4.91 -1.69 0.99
N VAL A 222 3.78 -1.00 1.14
CA VAL A 222 3.00 -0.48 0.02
C VAL A 222 2.63 0.97 0.31
N VAL A 223 2.97 1.85 -0.63
CA VAL A 223 2.68 3.27 -0.59
C VAL A 223 1.78 3.59 -1.76
N CYS A 224 0.58 4.06 -1.48
CA CYS A 224 -0.39 4.43 -2.50
C CYS A 224 -0.90 5.85 -2.27
N ALA A 225 -1.35 6.51 -3.33
CA ALA A 225 -2.02 7.79 -3.27
C ALA A 225 -3.37 7.72 -3.98
N VAL A 226 -4.37 8.39 -3.39
CA VAL A 226 -5.64 8.64 -4.07
C VAL A 226 -5.40 9.69 -5.17
N PRO A 227 -5.79 9.43 -6.43
CA PRO A 227 -5.64 10.40 -7.51
C PRO A 227 -6.38 11.71 -7.18
N SER A 228 -5.84 12.84 -7.63
CA SER A 228 -6.55 14.12 -7.52
C SER A 228 -7.67 14.17 -8.54
N GLU A 229 -8.81 14.77 -8.18
CA GLU A 229 -9.86 15.12 -9.15
C GLU A 229 -9.52 16.40 -9.93
N ASP A 230 -8.62 17.23 -9.39
CA ASP A 230 -8.21 18.49 -10.01
C ASP A 230 -7.23 18.26 -11.17
N GLU A 231 -7.40 19.01 -12.26
CA GLU A 231 -6.56 18.91 -13.48
C GLU A 231 -5.10 19.32 -13.25
N GLU A 232 -4.84 20.02 -12.15
CA GLU A 232 -3.50 20.27 -11.63
C GLU A 232 -3.14 19.13 -10.68
N GLU A 233 -2.67 18.02 -11.25
CA GLU A 233 -2.13 16.89 -10.49
C GLU A 233 -0.88 17.34 -9.71
N ASP A 234 -1.11 17.83 -8.50
CA ASP A 234 -0.07 18.09 -7.52
C ASP A 234 0.53 16.78 -7.03
N ASP A 235 1.82 16.82 -6.71
CA ASP A 235 2.54 15.69 -6.12
C ASP A 235 1.88 15.29 -4.77
N PRO A 236 1.40 14.04 -4.62
CA PRO A 236 0.66 13.60 -3.44
C PRO A 236 1.50 13.62 -2.15
N LEU A 237 2.83 13.70 -2.26
CA LEU A 237 3.73 13.81 -1.11
C LEU A 237 3.98 15.26 -0.69
N THR A 238 3.49 16.26 -1.45
CA THR A 238 3.61 17.66 -1.07
C THR A 238 2.57 18.07 -0.01
N GLY A 239 2.90 19.10 0.76
CA GLY A 239 2.03 19.62 1.81
C GLY A 239 1.88 18.64 2.98
N VAL A 240 0.65 18.23 3.28
CA VAL A 240 0.35 17.34 4.42
C VAL A 240 0.20 15.87 4.01
N GLY A 241 0.40 15.55 2.72
CA GLY A 241 0.26 14.19 2.21
C GLY A 241 -1.15 13.62 2.32
N SER A 242 -2.19 14.46 2.29
CA SER A 242 -3.57 14.07 2.61
C SER A 242 -4.11 12.88 1.81
N ARG A 243 -3.59 12.64 0.60
CA ARG A 243 -4.06 11.58 -0.29
C ARG A 243 -3.32 10.25 -0.12
N VAL A 244 -2.32 10.19 0.75
CA VAL A 244 -1.39 9.06 0.83
C VAL A 244 -1.86 8.03 1.86
N LEU A 245 -1.74 6.75 1.51
CA LEU A 245 -1.93 5.61 2.38
C LEU A 245 -0.64 4.77 2.41
N LEU A 246 -0.22 4.40 3.61
CA LEU A 246 0.96 3.56 3.85
C LEU A 246 0.56 2.27 4.54
N PHE A 247 0.95 1.16 3.95
CA PHE A 247 0.74 -0.18 4.47
C PHE A 247 2.07 -0.88 4.74
N VAL A 248 2.07 -1.69 5.80
CA VAL A 248 3.20 -2.50 6.24
C VAL A 248 2.77 -3.95 6.29
N ARG A 249 3.62 -4.86 5.86
CA ARG A 249 3.35 -6.31 5.84
C ARG A 249 2.90 -6.80 7.21
N GLU A 250 1.75 -7.45 7.23
CA GLU A 250 1.26 -8.19 8.38
C GLU A 250 1.52 -9.68 8.14
N ARG A 251 2.16 -10.35 9.09
CA ARG A 251 2.55 -11.76 8.97
C ARG A 251 1.63 -12.68 9.77
N ASP A 252 0.88 -12.13 10.73
CA ASP A 252 -0.03 -12.87 11.58
C ASP A 252 -1.34 -12.08 11.79
N LEU A 253 -2.09 -11.92 10.69
CA LEU A 253 -3.37 -11.20 10.67
C LEU A 253 -4.36 -11.81 11.68
N ASP A 254 -4.43 -13.13 11.77
CA ASP A 254 -5.32 -13.84 12.68
C ASP A 254 -5.07 -13.47 14.14
N THR A 255 -3.81 -13.40 14.57
CA THR A 255 -3.47 -12.97 15.93
C THR A 255 -3.84 -11.51 16.16
N GLN A 256 -3.64 -10.62 15.19
CA GLN A 256 -4.05 -9.22 15.33
C GLN A 256 -5.57 -9.07 15.45
N LEU A 257 -6.34 -9.75 14.59
CA LEU A 257 -7.80 -9.72 14.64
C LEU A 257 -8.33 -10.25 15.98
N LYS A 258 -7.72 -11.30 16.54
CA LYS A 258 -8.05 -11.81 17.88
C LYS A 258 -7.75 -10.78 18.98
N ARG A 259 -6.62 -10.07 18.90
CA ARG A 259 -6.25 -9.01 19.87
C ARG A 259 -7.25 -7.86 19.85
N LEU A 260 -7.76 -7.52 18.67
CA LEU A 260 -8.77 -6.48 18.47
C LEU A 260 -10.17 -6.87 18.95
N ARG A 261 -10.38 -8.10 19.47
CA ARG A 261 -11.67 -8.59 19.98
C ARG A 261 -12.82 -8.37 18.98
N VAL A 262 -12.50 -8.61 17.72
CA VAL A 262 -13.46 -8.54 16.61
C VAL A 262 -14.48 -9.65 16.77
N ALA A 263 -15.77 -9.31 16.64
CA ALA A 263 -16.87 -10.27 16.59
C ALA A 263 -17.04 -10.90 15.20
#